data_AF-A0A183J2H5-F1
#
_entry.id   AF-A0A183J2H5-F1
#
_cell.length_a   1.000
_cell.length_b   1.000
_cell.length_c   1.000
_cell.angle_alpha   90.00
_cell.angle_beta   90.00
_cell.angle_gamma   90.00
#
_symmetry.space_group_name_H-M   'P 1'
#
loop_
_entity.id
_entity.type
_entity.pdbx_description
1 polymer ?
#
loop_
_entity_poly.entity_id
_entity_poly.type
_entity_poly.pdbx_seq_one_letter_code
_entity_poly.pdbx_strand_id
1 'polypeptide(L)'
;NVNWHILGYVIYRVRVRRGGHKRPVTKGQTYGKPKSHGVNQLKLAKSLRAVAEQRAGRRCGALRVLNSYWVGQDSTYKFFEVIMVDPFHNAIRHDPHIQWICKPTMKHREMRGLTAASKSSRGLGKGEFKTNMLRFQALF
;
A
#
# COMPACT_ATOMS: atom_id res chain seq x y z
N ASN A 1 26.03 -14.24 -18.90
CA ASN A 1 25.69 -12.87 -19.38
C ASN A 1 24.30 -12.47 -18.92
N VAL A 2 24.18 -11.98 -17.70
CA VAL A 2 22.96 -11.31 -17.20
C VAL A 2 23.37 -9.91 -16.77
N ASN A 3 23.28 -8.97 -17.71
CA ASN A 3 23.40 -7.55 -17.39
C ASN A 3 22.15 -7.15 -16.61
N TRP A 4 22.23 -7.18 -15.28
CA TRP A 4 21.17 -6.79 -14.35
C TRP A 4 20.99 -5.26 -14.25
N HIS A 5 21.24 -4.51 -15.33
CA HIS A 5 20.97 -3.08 -15.36
C HIS A 5 19.48 -2.86 -15.60
N ILE A 6 18.69 -2.98 -14.52
CA ILE A 6 17.26 -2.67 -14.55
C ILE A 6 17.11 -1.13 -14.48
N LEU A 7 17.31 -0.48 -15.62
CA LEU A 7 17.23 0.98 -15.75
C LEU A 7 15.81 1.49 -15.43
N GLY A 8 15.69 2.48 -14.55
CA GLY A 8 14.42 3.13 -14.19
C GLY A 8 13.59 2.43 -13.11
N TYR A 9 14.08 1.32 -12.53
CA TYR A 9 13.47 0.66 -11.37
C TYR A 9 14.29 0.93 -10.10
N VAL A 10 13.60 1.12 -8.98
CA VAL A 10 14.23 1.35 -7.67
C VAL A 10 13.53 0.50 -6.62
N ILE A 11 14.30 -0.16 -5.77
CA ILE A 11 13.77 -0.95 -4.65
C ILE A 11 14.10 -0.22 -3.35
N TYR A 12 13.06 0.11 -2.58
CA TYR A 12 13.20 0.71 -1.25
C TYR A 12 12.80 -0.29 -0.17
N ARG A 13 13.65 -0.47 0.84
CA ARG A 13 13.31 -1.23 2.04
C ARG A 13 12.61 -0.32 3.06
N VAL A 14 11.40 -0.71 3.47
CA VAL A 14 10.58 0.03 4.43
C VAL A 14 10.30 -0.84 5.65
N ARG A 15 10.54 -0.29 6.84
CA ARG A 15 10.13 -0.89 8.11
C ARG A 15 8.79 -0.35 8.58
N VAL A 16 7.92 -1.24 9.06
CA VAL A 16 6.64 -0.88 9.69
C VAL A 16 6.54 -1.56 11.04
N ARG A 17 6.19 -0.79 12.09
CA ARG A 17 6.05 -1.32 13.45
C ARG A 17 4.91 -2.34 13.49
N ARG A 18 5.17 -3.48 14.13
CA ARG A 18 4.20 -4.54 14.38
C ARG A 18 3.26 -4.14 15.52
N GLY A 19 2.12 -4.81 15.59
CA GLY A 19 1.12 -4.63 16.65
C GLY A 19 -0.21 -4.09 16.16
N GLY A 20 -1.10 -3.84 17.13
CA GLY A 20 -2.43 -3.25 16.90
C GLY A 20 -2.38 -1.74 16.65
N HIS A 21 -3.57 -1.17 16.46
CA HIS A 21 -3.73 0.27 16.28
C HIS A 21 -4.34 0.88 17.54
N LYS A 22 -3.54 1.64 18.30
CA LYS A 22 -4.06 2.43 19.41
C LYS A 22 -4.78 3.66 18.86
N ARG A 23 -6.04 3.89 19.27
CA ARG A 23 -6.76 5.11 18.91
C ARG A 23 -6.03 6.34 19.50
N PRO A 24 -5.78 7.40 18.72
CA PRO A 24 -5.18 8.62 19.23
C PRO A 24 -6.22 9.43 20.01
N VAL A 25 -6.36 9.13 21.31
CA VAL A 25 -7.23 9.84 22.25
C VAL A 25 -6.44 10.27 23.48
N THR A 26 -6.65 11.50 23.91
CA THR A 26 -6.02 12.04 25.12
C THR A 26 -6.45 11.22 26.33
N LYS A 27 -5.49 10.67 27.08
CA LYS A 27 -5.72 9.84 28.29
C LYS A 27 -6.66 8.63 28.11
N GLY A 28 -6.92 8.18 26.89
CA GLY A 28 -7.89 7.10 26.63
C GLY A 28 -9.36 7.54 26.69
N GLN A 29 -9.63 8.84 26.80
CA GLN A 29 -10.98 9.38 26.97
C GLN A 29 -11.69 9.45 25.62
N THR A 30 -12.70 8.58 25.46
CA THR A 30 -13.61 8.56 24.32
C THR A 30 -14.99 8.97 24.79
N TYR A 31 -15.45 10.15 24.37
CA TYR A 31 -16.81 10.61 24.67
C TYR A 31 -17.85 9.88 23.78
N GLY A 32 -19.12 9.86 24.20
CA GLY A 32 -20.23 9.29 23.45
C GLY A 32 -20.67 7.90 23.91
N LYS A 33 -21.38 7.16 23.05
CA LYS A 33 -22.00 5.86 23.38
C LYS A 33 -20.95 4.76 23.65
N PRO A 34 -21.19 3.81 24.56
CA PRO A 34 -20.22 2.77 24.95
C PRO A 34 -19.56 2.01 23.79
N LYS A 35 -20.25 1.83 22.65
CA LYS A 35 -19.72 1.16 21.46
C LYS A 35 -18.42 1.76 20.91
N SER A 36 -18.20 3.07 21.08
CA SER A 36 -17.03 3.77 20.54
C SER A 36 -15.90 3.95 21.56
N HIS A 37 -15.98 3.30 22.72
CA HIS A 37 -15.01 3.45 23.80
C HIS A 37 -13.74 2.60 23.67
N GLY A 38 -13.67 1.72 22.67
CA GLY A 38 -12.47 0.92 22.42
C GLY A 38 -11.24 1.77 22.05
N VAL A 39 -10.11 1.52 22.72
CA VAL A 39 -8.84 2.24 22.47
C VAL A 39 -7.69 1.31 22.06
N ASN A 40 -7.44 0.22 22.81
CA ASN A 40 -6.21 -0.57 22.68
C ASN A 40 -6.32 -1.75 21.69
N GLN A 41 -7.46 -2.44 21.65
CA GLN A 41 -7.65 -3.68 20.88
C GLN A 41 -8.14 -3.43 19.44
N LEU A 42 -8.05 -2.19 18.96
CA LEU A 42 -8.46 -1.86 17.60
C LEU A 42 -7.40 -2.32 16.59
N LYS A 43 -7.88 -2.76 15.42
CA LYS A 43 -7.04 -3.17 14.30
C LYS A 43 -7.19 -2.14 13.18
N LEU A 44 -6.08 -1.81 12.52
CA LEU A 44 -6.12 -0.94 11.35
C LEU A 44 -6.81 -1.67 10.19
N ALA A 45 -7.67 -0.99 9.44
CA ALA A 45 -8.33 -1.56 8.26
C ALA A 45 -7.34 -1.93 7.13
N LYS A 46 -6.17 -1.26 7.10
CA LYS A 46 -5.11 -1.48 6.11
C LYS A 46 -4.10 -2.51 6.61
N SER A 47 -3.59 -3.32 5.68
CA SER A 47 -2.46 -4.22 5.96
C SER A 47 -1.16 -3.44 6.18
N LEU A 48 -0.22 -4.00 6.96
CA LEU A 48 1.10 -3.41 7.17
C LEU A 48 1.88 -3.20 5.86
N ARG A 49 1.67 -4.08 4.87
CA ARG A 49 2.24 -3.97 3.53
C ARG A 49 1.72 -2.74 2.79
N ALA A 50 0.41 -2.48 2.84
CA ALA A 50 -0.18 -1.27 2.25
C ALA A 50 0.33 0.01 2.95
N VAL A 51 0.53 -0.04 4.27
CA VAL A 51 1.14 1.07 5.02
C VAL A 51 2.59 1.31 4.59
N ALA A 52 3.36 0.25 4.32
CA ALA A 52 4.73 0.35 3.82
C ALA A 52 4.78 1.03 2.44
N GLU A 53 3.92 0.62 1.51
CA GLU A 53 3.79 1.24 0.18
C GLU A 53 3.43 2.72 0.28
N GLN A 54 2.48 3.08 1.15
CA GLN A 54 2.09 4.48 1.36
C GLN A 54 3.22 5.33 1.96
N ARG A 55 4.04 4.76 2.86
CA ARG A 55 5.21 5.46 3.41
C ARG A 55 6.27 5.71 2.33
N ALA A 56 6.56 4.71 1.50
CA ALA A 56 7.49 4.86 0.37
C ALA A 56 6.99 5.89 -0.64
N GLY A 57 5.73 5.78 -1.08
CA GLY A 57 5.14 6.69 -2.06
C GLY A 57 5.06 8.15 -1.58
N ARG A 58 4.83 8.37 -0.27
CA ARG A 58 4.86 9.72 0.33
C ARG A 58 6.27 10.30 0.38
N ARG A 59 7.29 9.48 0.67
CA ARG A 59 8.68 9.93 0.73
C ARG A 59 9.25 10.19 -0.68
N CYS A 60 8.89 9.35 -1.64
CA CYS A 60 9.38 9.38 -3.02
C CYS A 60 8.25 9.74 -4.00
N GLY A 61 7.72 10.96 -3.89
CA GLY A 61 6.54 11.40 -4.68
C GLY A 61 6.76 11.48 -6.20
N ALA A 62 8.01 11.63 -6.65
CA ALA A 62 8.36 11.61 -8.07
C ALA A 62 8.16 10.23 -8.71
N LEU A 63 8.39 9.16 -7.94
CA LEU A 63 8.33 7.77 -8.40
C LEU A 63 6.89 7.23 -8.35
N ARG A 64 6.69 6.05 -8.94
CA ARG A 64 5.42 5.32 -8.95
C ARG A 64 5.60 3.96 -8.28
N VAL A 65 4.74 3.65 -7.30
CA VAL A 65 4.74 2.33 -6.66
C VAL A 65 4.10 1.30 -7.58
N LEU A 66 4.84 0.24 -7.89
CA LEU A 66 4.29 -0.92 -8.60
C LEU A 66 3.65 -1.90 -7.63
N ASN A 67 4.48 -2.48 -6.76
CA ASN A 67 4.11 -3.50 -5.80
C ASN A 67 5.17 -3.57 -4.68
N SER A 68 4.98 -4.48 -3.75
CA SER A 68 5.90 -4.74 -2.65
C SER A 68 5.97 -6.22 -2.31
N TYR A 69 6.97 -6.67 -1.56
CA TYR A 69 7.05 -8.02 -1.02
C TYR A 69 7.61 -8.02 0.40
N TRP A 70 7.34 -9.09 1.13
CA TRP A 70 7.84 -9.30 2.48
C TRP A 70 9.27 -9.83 2.43
N VAL A 71 10.15 -9.26 3.25
CA VAL A 71 11.57 -9.64 3.31
C VAL A 71 11.88 -10.38 4.61
N GLY A 72 11.37 -9.86 5.73
CA GLY A 72 11.70 -10.36 7.05
C GLY A 72 10.87 -9.69 8.13
N GLN A 73 10.93 -10.24 9.34
CA GLN A 73 10.31 -9.65 10.52
C GLN A 73 11.21 -9.84 11.74
N ASP A 74 11.29 -8.82 12.58
CA ASP A 74 11.85 -8.91 13.92
C ASP A 74 10.69 -8.84 14.94
N SER A 75 10.98 -8.83 16.25
CA SER A 75 9.95 -8.74 17.31
C SER A 75 9.06 -7.48 17.19
N THR A 76 9.60 -6.37 16.72
CA THR A 76 9.01 -5.02 16.82
C THR A 76 8.56 -4.46 15.46
N TYR A 77 9.13 -4.92 14.37
CA TYR A 77 9.02 -4.40 13.00
C TYR A 77 8.88 -5.54 11.99
N LYS A 78 8.23 -5.18 10.87
CA LYS A 78 8.15 -5.99 9.67
C LYS A 78 8.76 -5.22 8.52
N PHE A 79 9.61 -5.89 7.75
CA PHE A 79 10.35 -5.31 6.63
C PHE A 79 9.71 -5.70 5.31
N PHE A 80 9.52 -4.71 4.46
CA PHE A 80 9.01 -4.89 3.10
C PHE A 80 9.93 -4.18 2.12
N GLU A 81 10.12 -4.77 0.95
CA GLU A 81 10.73 -4.12 -0.18
C GLU A 81 9.64 -3.63 -1.12
N VAL A 82 9.68 -2.34 -1.44
CA VAL A 82 8.71 -1.67 -2.30
C VAL A 82 9.40 -1.40 -3.63
N ILE A 83 8.84 -1.94 -4.70
CA ILE A 83 9.30 -1.76 -6.06
C ILE A 83 8.66 -0.48 -6.60
N MET A 84 9.51 0.47 -6.95
CA MET A 84 9.13 1.75 -7.51
C MET A 84 9.75 1.93 -8.90
N VAL A 85 9.10 2.76 -9.72
CA VAL A 85 9.54 3.07 -11.08
C VAL A 85 9.59 4.58 -11.26
N ASP A 86 10.61 5.06 -11.98
CA ASP A 86 10.69 6.43 -12.44
C ASP A 86 9.91 6.60 -13.75
N PRO A 87 8.78 7.35 -13.75
CA PRO A 87 8.00 7.55 -14.97
C PRO A 87 8.68 8.46 -16.01
N PHE A 88 9.71 9.23 -15.63
CA PHE A 88 10.43 10.14 -16.52
C PHE A 88 11.64 9.50 -17.20
N HIS A 89 12.04 8.29 -16.77
CA HIS A 89 13.17 7.59 -17.35
C HIS A 89 12.85 7.05 -18.76
N ASN A 90 13.73 7.28 -19.73
CA ASN A 90 13.51 6.90 -21.12
C ASN A 90 13.27 5.40 -21.29
N ALA A 91 14.01 4.52 -20.60
CA ALA A 91 13.81 3.08 -20.75
C ALA A 91 12.38 2.64 -20.35
N ILE A 92 11.80 3.26 -19.33
CA ILE A 92 10.43 2.99 -18.87
C ILE A 92 9.39 3.51 -19.85
N ARG A 93 9.64 4.68 -20.45
CA ARG A 93 8.71 5.30 -21.40
C ARG A 93 8.67 4.59 -22.75
N HIS A 94 9.76 3.93 -23.15
CA HIS A 94 9.85 3.20 -24.41
C HIS A 94 9.47 1.71 -24.28
N ASP A 95 9.48 1.13 -23.08
CA ASP A 95 9.08 -0.26 -22.88
C ASP A 95 7.55 -0.42 -22.86
N PRO A 96 6.94 -1.10 -23.86
CA PRO A 96 5.49 -1.26 -23.95
C PRO A 96 4.87 -2.03 -22.77
N HIS A 97 5.63 -2.86 -22.06
CA HIS A 97 5.11 -3.66 -20.95
C HIS A 97 4.81 -2.82 -19.70
N ILE A 98 5.60 -1.78 -19.45
CA ILE A 98 5.51 -0.97 -18.23
C ILE A 98 5.06 0.47 -18.47
N GLN A 99 5.16 0.98 -19.70
CA GLN A 99 4.84 2.37 -20.08
C GLN A 99 3.47 2.86 -19.55
N TRP A 100 2.50 1.97 -19.35
CA TRP A 100 1.20 2.30 -18.74
C TRP A 100 1.33 3.01 -17.38
N ILE A 101 2.38 2.76 -16.60
CA ILE A 101 2.63 3.38 -15.29
C ILE A 101 2.93 4.88 -15.40
N CYS A 102 3.40 5.36 -16.56
CA CYS A 102 3.73 6.76 -16.80
C CYS A 102 2.48 7.63 -17.02
N LYS A 103 1.30 7.03 -17.24
CA LYS A 103 0.04 7.77 -17.45
C LYS A 103 -0.30 8.60 -16.22
N PRO A 104 -0.85 9.83 -16.36
CA PRO A 104 -1.25 10.66 -15.23
C PRO A 104 -2.25 9.98 -14.27
N THR A 105 -3.10 9.10 -14.80
CA THR A 105 -4.08 8.31 -14.03
C THR A 105 -3.43 7.30 -13.08
N MET A 106 -2.14 6.98 -13.27
CA MET A 106 -1.37 6.05 -12.44
C MET A 106 -0.59 6.73 -11.30
N LYS A 107 -0.79 8.03 -11.08
CA LYS A 107 -0.25 8.73 -9.90
C LYS A 107 -0.83 8.15 -8.60
N HIS A 108 0.02 7.98 -7.59
CA HIS A 108 -0.38 7.62 -6.22
C HIS A 108 -1.36 6.43 -6.10
N ARG A 109 -1.09 5.33 -6.81
CA ARG A 109 -1.89 4.09 -6.77
C ARG A 109 -1.92 3.48 -5.37
N GLU A 110 -0.83 3.62 -4.62
CA GLU A 110 -0.67 3.17 -3.24
C GLU A 110 -1.59 3.92 -2.27
N MET A 111 -1.85 5.21 -2.51
CA MET A 111 -2.73 6.02 -1.66
C MET A 111 -4.21 5.75 -1.95
N ARG A 112 -4.55 5.48 -3.22
CA ARG A 112 -5.91 5.13 -3.67
C ARG A 112 -6.27 3.66 -3.48
N GLY A 113 -5.32 2.85 -3.03
CA GLY A 113 -5.54 1.43 -2.77
C GLY A 113 -5.75 0.58 -4.04
N LEU A 114 -5.01 0.90 -5.10
CA LEU A 114 -5.00 0.16 -6.38
C LEU A 114 -3.86 -0.86 -6.47
N THR A 115 -2.94 -0.88 -5.50
CA THR A 115 -1.90 -1.90 -5.36
C THR A 115 -2.48 -3.23 -4.87
N ALA A 116 -1.78 -4.34 -5.13
CA ALA A 116 -2.23 -5.68 -4.74
C ALA A 116 -2.48 -5.79 -3.22
N ALA A 117 -1.59 -5.21 -2.41
CA ALA A 117 -1.72 -5.19 -0.95
C ALA A 117 -3.02 -4.53 -0.47
N SER A 118 -3.41 -3.44 -1.14
CA SER A 118 -4.61 -2.67 -0.79
C SER A 118 -5.89 -3.28 -1.37
N LYS A 119 -5.82 -3.88 -2.57
CA LYS A 119 -6.94 -4.63 -3.15
C LYS A 119 -7.36 -5.80 -2.26
N SER A 120 -6.40 -6.49 -1.66
CA SER A 120 -6.65 -7.55 -0.69
C SER A 120 -7.43 -7.04 0.54
N SER A 121 -7.05 -5.89 1.10
CA SER A 121 -7.78 -5.28 2.23
C SER A 121 -9.18 -4.80 1.86
N ARG A 122 -9.43 -4.47 0.59
CA ARG A 122 -10.75 -4.07 0.08
C ARG A 122 -11.66 -5.25 -0.25
N GLY A 123 -11.23 -6.49 -0.01
CA GLY A 123 -12.01 -7.69 -0.33
C GLY A 123 -12.12 -7.99 -1.83
N LEU A 124 -11.34 -7.30 -2.67
CA LEU A 124 -11.36 -7.51 -4.12
C LEU A 124 -10.56 -8.78 -4.48
N GLY A 125 -11.10 -9.62 -5.36
CA GLY A 125 -10.46 -10.86 -5.82
C GLY A 125 -10.87 -12.14 -5.09
N LYS A 126 -12.00 -12.13 -4.35
CA LYS A 126 -12.52 -13.28 -3.59
C LYS A 126 -13.67 -14.04 -4.27
N GLY A 127 -13.91 -13.80 -5.57
CA GLY A 127 -15.03 -14.39 -6.34
C GLY A 127 -16.36 -13.66 -6.15
N GLU A 128 -17.28 -13.77 -7.12
CA GLU A 128 -18.53 -12.98 -7.17
C GLU A 128 -19.38 -13.05 -5.91
N PHE A 129 -19.65 -14.26 -5.41
CA PHE A 129 -20.48 -14.49 -4.22
C PHE A 129 -20.04 -13.72 -2.96
N LYS A 130 -18.74 -13.46 -2.81
CA LYS A 130 -18.18 -12.77 -1.63
C LYS A 130 -17.90 -11.28 -1.85
N THR A 131 -18.10 -10.78 -3.07
CA THR A 131 -17.73 -9.39 -3.44
C THR A 131 -18.94 -8.48 -3.70
N ASN A 132 -20.16 -9.03 -3.78
CA ASN A 132 -21.36 -8.31 -4.23
C ASN A 132 -21.71 -7.06 -3.39
N MET A 133 -21.56 -7.11 -2.07
CA MET A 133 -21.84 -5.95 -1.21
C MET A 133 -20.79 -4.82 -1.36
N LEU A 134 -19.58 -5.15 -1.83
CA LEU A 134 -18.44 -4.21 -1.95
C LEU A 134 -18.30 -3.59 -3.34
N ARG A 135 -18.93 -4.17 -4.37
CA ARG A 135 -18.97 -3.61 -5.74
C ARG A 135 -20.07 -2.56 -5.92
N PHE A 136 -21.20 -2.69 -5.21
CA PHE A 136 -22.35 -1.78 -5.33
C PHE A 136 -22.10 -0.35 -4.81
N GLN A 137 -21.14 -0.15 -3.89
CA GLN A 137 -20.75 1.18 -3.40
C GLN A 137 -19.89 2.00 -4.39
N ALA A 138 -19.51 1.44 -5.54
CA ALA A 138 -18.70 2.14 -6.55
C ALA A 138 -19.50 2.52 -7.82
N LEU A 139 -20.82 2.35 -7.80
CA LEU A 139 -21.74 2.62 -8.92
C LEU A 139 -22.74 3.76 -8.65
N PHE A 140 -22.57 4.50 -7.55
CA PHE A 140 -23.25 5.76 -7.26
C PHE A 140 -22.22 6.82 -6.81
#